data_AF-A0A3D8VNM6-F1
#
_entry.id   AF-A0A3D8VNM6-F1
#
_cell.length_a   1.000
_cell.length_b   1.000
_cell.length_c   1.000
_cell.angle_alpha   90.00
_cell.angle_beta   90.00
_cell.angle_gamma   90.00
#
_symmetry.space_group_name_H-M   'P 1'
#
loop_
_entity.id
_entity.type
_entity.pdbx_description
1 polymer ?
#
loop_
_entity_poly.entity_id
_entity_poly.type
_entity_poly.pdbx_seq_one_letter_code
_entity_poly.pdbx_strand_id
1 'polypeptide(L)'
;MSESFQELKKIYNLPDTVTVRDAADILDITRDEVRQKCQKGTLRAREGLPGSGKWKVETGQLKGQVNWELSLEKRLRIKEQSLTIAAFIQKFE
;
A
#
# COMPACT_ATOMS: atom_id res chain seq x y z
N MET A 1 14.39 -6.15 -8.92
CA MET A 1 13.00 -6.53 -8.62
C MET A 1 12.67 -7.75 -9.46
N SER A 2 12.08 -8.80 -8.90
CA SER A 2 11.73 -10.00 -9.66
C SER A 2 10.53 -9.75 -10.57
N GLU A 3 10.48 -10.40 -11.73
CA GLU A 3 9.34 -10.35 -12.67
C GLU A 3 8.01 -10.67 -11.97
N SER A 4 8.02 -11.61 -11.02
CA SER A 4 6.86 -11.98 -10.21
C SER A 4 6.26 -10.84 -9.38
N PHE A 5 7.04 -9.81 -9.00
CA PHE A 5 6.49 -8.67 -8.27
C PHE A 5 5.83 -7.64 -9.20
N GLN A 6 6.37 -7.48 -10.41
CA GLN A 6 5.78 -6.61 -11.44
C GLN A 6 4.41 -7.13 -11.90
N GLU A 7 4.25 -8.44 -12.03
CA GLU A 7 2.98 -9.07 -12.38
C GLU A 7 1.94 -8.89 -11.27
N LEU A 8 2.31 -9.16 -10.01
CA LEU A 8 1.44 -8.88 -8.86
C LEU A 8 1.01 -7.41 -8.82
N LYS A 9 1.93 -6.50 -9.14
CA LYS A 9 1.64 -5.07 -9.18
C LYS A 9 0.55 -4.72 -10.19
N LYS A 10 0.57 -5.36 -11.37
CA LYS A 10 -0.45 -5.17 -12.43
C LYS A 10 -1.80 -5.78 -12.04
N ILE A 11 -1.81 -7.02 -11.53
CA ILE A 11 -3.04 -7.73 -11.17
C ILE A 11 -3.79 -6.96 -10.07
N TYR A 12 -3.08 -6.63 -9.00
CA TYR A 12 -3.66 -6.05 -7.78
C TYR A 12 -3.63 -4.51 -7.74
N ASN A 13 -3.16 -3.86 -8.81
CA ASN A 13 -2.96 -2.41 -8.87
C ASN A 13 -2.19 -1.87 -7.64
N LEU A 14 -1.08 -2.54 -7.30
CA LEU A 14 -0.31 -2.19 -6.11
C LEU A 14 0.46 -0.89 -6.34
N PRO A 15 0.36 0.09 -5.43
CA PRO A 15 1.16 1.29 -5.50
C PRO A 15 2.61 0.98 -5.13
N ASP A 16 3.55 1.79 -5.61
CA ASP A 16 4.96 1.68 -5.22
C ASP A 16 5.19 1.96 -3.74
N THR A 17 4.36 2.83 -3.17
CA THR A 17 4.40 3.17 -1.76
C THR A 17 3.01 3.15 -1.13
N VAL A 18 2.96 2.75 0.14
CA VAL A 18 1.76 2.79 0.97
C VAL A 18 1.91 3.80 2.11
N THR A 19 0.80 4.16 2.74
CA THR A 19 0.82 5.06 3.90
C THR A 19 1.26 4.33 5.17
N VAL A 20 1.60 5.07 6.22
CA VAL A 20 1.85 4.52 7.56
C VAL A 20 0.68 3.66 8.06
N ARG A 21 -0.56 4.09 7.78
CA ARG A 21 -1.75 3.33 8.19
C ARG A 21 -1.81 1.98 7.49
N ASP A 22 -1.64 1.98 6.17
CA ASP A 22 -1.67 0.73 5.40
C ASP A 22 -0.52 -0.20 5.81
N ALA A 23 0.67 0.35 6.05
CA ALA A 23 1.83 -0.42 6.51
C ALA A 23 1.58 -1.02 7.91
N ALA A 24 0.93 -0.27 8.81
CA ALA A 24 0.54 -0.74 10.14
C ALA A 24 -0.42 -1.92 10.03
N ASP A 25 -1.45 -1.80 9.19
CA ASP A 25 -2.41 -2.86 8.94
C ASP A 25 -1.73 -4.13 8.35
N ILE A 26 -0.77 -3.97 7.43
CA ILE A 26 -0.05 -5.08 6.80
C ILE A 26 0.91 -5.78 7.78
N LEU A 27 1.60 -5.00 8.61
CA LEU A 27 2.60 -5.48 9.55
C LEU A 27 2.01 -5.96 10.89
N ASP A 28 0.71 -5.74 11.12
CA ASP A 28 0.02 -6.00 12.37
C ASP A 28 0.66 -5.32 13.60
N ILE A 29 1.03 -4.05 13.41
CA ILE A 29 1.64 -3.22 14.45
C ILE A 29 0.98 -1.85 14.50
N THR A 30 1.27 -1.07 15.54
CA THR A 30 0.72 0.28 15.66
C THR A 30 1.34 1.24 14.66
N ARG A 31 0.61 2.31 14.33
CA ARG A 31 1.11 3.38 13.44
C ARG A 31 2.35 4.06 14.00
N ASP A 32 2.45 4.17 15.32
CA ASP A 32 3.60 4.78 15.98
C ASP A 32 4.84 3.89 15.87
N GLU A 33 4.68 2.57 15.98
CA GLU A 33 5.78 1.64 15.71
C GLU A 33 6.24 1.70 14.26
N VAL A 34 5.32 1.81 13.29
CA VAL A 34 5.70 2.03 11.88
C VAL A 34 6.48 3.34 11.73
N ARG A 35 6.02 4.45 12.33
CA ARG A 35 6.72 5.75 12.28
C ARG A 35 8.12 5.65 12.88
N GLN A 36 8.26 4.98 14.02
CA GLN A 36 9.57 4.75 14.64
C GLN A 36 10.47 3.91 13.74
N LYS A 37 9.97 2.84 13.12
CA LYS A 37 10.72 2.01 12.17
C LYS A 37 11.14 2.80 10.93
N CYS A 38 10.31 3.74 10.45
CA CYS A 38 10.68 4.66 9.37
C CYS A 38 11.79 5.63 9.79
N GLN A 39 11.66 6.28 10.96
CA GLN A 39 12.68 7.20 11.48
C GLN A 39 14.02 6.50 11.75
N LYS A 40 13.98 5.26 12.25
CA LYS A 40 15.17 4.43 12.51
C LYS A 40 15.79 3.85 11.23
N GLY A 41 15.16 4.01 10.07
CA GLY A 41 15.62 3.45 8.80
C GLY A 41 15.46 1.93 8.67
N THR A 42 14.72 1.29 9.58
CA THR A 42 14.44 -0.16 9.55
C THR A 42 13.41 -0.50 8.46
N LEU A 43 12.50 0.43 8.15
CA LEU A 43 11.63 0.36 6.99
C LEU A 43 12.10 1.35 5.92
N ARG A 44 12.19 0.88 4.67
CA ARG A 44 12.45 1.74 3.51
C ARG A 44 11.24 2.63 3.29
N ALA A 45 11.38 3.90 3.64
CA ALA A 45 10.32 4.87 3.50
C ALA A 45 10.88 6.24 3.16
N ARG A 46 10.10 7.03 2.44
CA ARG A 46 10.41 8.44 2.17
C ARG A 46 9.37 9.32 2.84
N GLU A 47 9.83 10.30 3.59
CA GLU A 47 8.94 11.34 4.10
C GLU A 47 8.62 12.32 2.97
N GLY A 48 7.34 12.65 2.77
CA GLY A 48 6.95 13.59 1.72
C GLY A 48 7.47 15.01 1.99
N LEU A 49 7.42 15.41 3.27
CA LEU A 49 7.93 16.69 3.76
C LEU A 49 8.68 16.42 5.07
N PRO A 50 9.94 16.87 5.22
CA PRO A 50 10.72 16.62 6.43
C PRO A 50 9.96 17.06 7.70
N GLY A 51 9.81 16.15 8.67
CA GLY A 51 9.15 16.42 9.95
C GLY A 51 7.62 16.45 9.91
N SER A 52 6.99 16.21 8.76
CA SER A 52 5.51 16.16 8.64
C SER A 52 4.88 14.90 9.22
N GLY A 53 5.66 13.85 9.47
CA GLY A 53 5.20 12.52 9.82
C GLY A 53 4.44 11.81 8.70
N LYS A 54 4.41 12.37 7.49
CA LYS A 54 3.77 11.77 6.31
C LYS A 54 4.76 10.88 5.57
N TRP A 55 4.89 9.65 6.06
CA TRP A 55 5.75 8.64 5.46
C TRP A 55 5.06 7.87 4.34
N LYS A 56 5.84 7.59 3.30
CA LYS A 56 5.52 6.70 2.18
C LYS A 56 6.44 5.49 2.27
N VAL A 57 5.88 4.35 2.66
CA VAL A 57 6.62 3.09 2.89
C VAL A 57 6.65 2.30 1.59
N GLU A 58 7.82 1.82 1.15
CA GLU A 58 7.91 1.01 -0.08
C GLU A 58 7.13 -0.30 0.07
N THR A 59 6.19 -0.54 -0.83
CA THR A 59 5.28 -1.69 -0.78
C THR A 59 6.03 -3.03 -0.92
N GLY A 60 7.12 -3.05 -1.71
CA GLY A 60 7.85 -4.28 -2.00
C GLY A 60 8.46 -4.98 -0.79
N GLN A 61 8.81 -4.24 0.26
CA GLN A 61 9.35 -4.82 1.50
C GLN A 61 8.27 -5.46 2.40
N LEU A 62 7.00 -5.15 2.13
CA LEU A 62 5.87 -5.64 2.90
C LEU A 62 5.34 -6.98 2.36
N LYS A 63 5.91 -7.48 1.25
CA LYS A 63 5.58 -8.78 0.68
C LYS A 63 5.89 -9.89 1.69
N GLY A 64 4.92 -10.77 1.94
CA GLY A 64 5.07 -11.90 2.86
C GLY A 64 4.94 -11.55 4.34
N GLN A 65 4.50 -10.32 4.66
CA GLN A 65 4.13 -9.94 6.02
C GLN A 65 2.75 -10.50 6.40
N VAL A 66 2.47 -10.52 7.70
CA VAL A 66 1.31 -11.19 8.31
C VAL A 66 0.00 -10.94 7.56
N ASN A 67 -0.35 -9.68 7.31
CA ASN A 67 -1.61 -9.30 6.68
C ASN A 67 -1.43 -8.88 5.22
N TRP A 68 -0.36 -9.34 4.56
CA TRP A 68 -0.10 -9.02 3.16
C TRP A 68 -1.25 -9.45 2.25
N GLU A 69 -1.74 -10.68 2.38
CA GLU A 69 -2.84 -11.21 1.56
C GLU A 69 -4.15 -10.43 1.77
N LEU A 70 -4.51 -10.14 3.02
CA LEU A 70 -5.66 -9.30 3.34
C LEU A 70 -5.57 -7.90 2.71
N SER A 71 -4.36 -7.36 2.60
CA SER A 71 -4.14 -6.07 1.93
C SER A 71 -4.34 -6.16 0.42
N LEU A 72 -4.02 -7.30 -0.20
CA LEU A 72 -4.27 -7.57 -1.61
C LEU A 72 -5.78 -7.66 -1.89
N GLU A 73 -6.53 -8.39 -1.06
CA GLU A 73 -7.98 -8.52 -1.18
C GLU A 73 -8.70 -7.17 -1.06
N LYS A 74 -8.32 -6.37 -0.06
CA LYS A 74 -8.85 -5.00 0.09
C LYS A 74 -8.62 -4.16 -1.18
N ARG A 75 -7.46 -4.30 -1.82
CA ARG A 75 -7.16 -3.56 -3.07
C ARG A 75 -7.94 -4.06 -4.28
N LEU A 76 -8.13 -5.38 -4.42
CA LEU A 76 -9.01 -5.92 -5.46
C LEU A 76 -10.42 -5.33 -5.32
N ARG A 77 -10.96 -5.33 -4.10
CA ARG A 77 -12.29 -4.77 -3.84
C ARG A 77 -12.38 -3.28 -4.20
N ILE A 78 -11.38 -2.48 -3.86
CA ILE A 78 -11.35 -1.05 -4.22
C ILE A 78 -11.29 -0.88 -5.75
N LYS A 79 -10.51 -1.72 -6.45
CA LYS A 79 -10.42 -1.72 -7.91
C LYS A 79 -11.77 -2.03 -8.55
N GLU A 80 -12.45 -3.08 -8.09
CA GLU A 80 -13.78 -3.47 -8.56
C GLU A 80 -14.82 -2.36 -8.35
N GLN A 81 -14.81 -1.73 -7.17
CA GLN A 81 -15.68 -0.59 -6.88
C GLN A 81 -15.41 0.58 -7.82
N SER A 82 -14.14 0.90 -8.07
CA SER A 82 -13.74 1.98 -8.98
C SER A 82 -14.21 1.71 -10.41
N LEU A 83 -14.07 0.47 -10.89
CA LEU A 83 -14.55 0.05 -12.22
C LEU A 83 -16.08 0.14 -12.31
N THR A 84 -16.79 -0.25 -11.26
CA THR A 84 -18.26 -0.18 -11.22
C THR A 84 -18.75 1.26 -11.31
N ILE A 85 -18.10 2.18 -10.59
CA ILE A 85 -18.41 3.61 -10.64
C ILE A 85 -18.12 4.18 -12.02
N ALA A 86 -16.97 3.84 -12.62
CA ALA A 86 -16.62 4.29 -13.96
C ALA A 86 -17.62 3.81 -15.03
N ALA A 87 -18.04 2.54 -14.95
CA ALA A 87 -19.06 1.98 -15.83
C ALA A 87 -20.44 2.61 -15.63
N PHE A 88 -20.76 3.03 -14.40
CA PHE A 88 -21.97 3.80 -14.13
C PHE A 88 -21.90 5.17 -14.81
N ILE A 89 -20.82 5.93 -14.61
CA ILE A 89 -20.65 7.27 -15.21
C ILE A 89 -20.78 7.22 -16.74
N GLN A 90 -20.14 6.26 -17.41
CA GLN A 90 -20.22 6.07 -18.86
C GLN A 90 -21.64 5.81 -19.40
N LYS A 91 -22.57 5.32 -18.58
CA LYS A 91 -23.97 5.11 -18.99
C LYS A 91 -24.81 6.39 -18.97
N PHE A 92 -24.32 7.45 -18.33
CA PHE A 92 -25.01 8.74 -18.19
C PHE A 92 -24.31 9.88 -18.95
N GLU A 93 -23.26 9.56 -19.72
CA GLU A 93 -22.67 10.42 -20.77
C GLU A 93 -23.28 10.06 -22.13
#